data_AF-A0A4Y2KAY9-F1
#
_entry.id   AF-A0A4Y2KAY9-F1
#
_cell.length_a   1.000
_cell.length_b   1.000
_cell.length_c   1.000
_cell.angle_alpha   90.00
_cell.angle_beta   90.00
_cell.angle_gamma   90.00
#
_symmetry.space_group_name_H-M   'P 1'
#
loop_
_entity.id
_entity.type
_entity.pdbx_description
1 polymer ?
#
loop_
_entity_poly.entity_id
_entity_poly.type
_entity_poly.pdbx_seq_one_letter_code
_entity_poly.pdbx_strand_id
1 'polypeptide(L)'
;MKNMKTFGALTHRRGVSDSVLARRTQGMTALQHICDGIEKFWGVDLISSDQHLKISDSRVQQDNDECRKMVEWFKHYNPFPKNS
;
A
#
# COMPACT_ATOMS: atom_id res chain seq x y z
N MET A 1 4.99 22.23 -28.26
CA MET A 1 5.49 20.85 -28.38
C MET A 1 4.31 19.90 -28.17
N LYS A 2 4.00 19.04 -29.14
CA LYS A 2 2.92 18.07 -29.04
C LYS A 2 3.33 16.96 -28.06
N ASN A 3 2.47 16.66 -27.09
CA ASN A 3 2.67 15.53 -26.18
C ASN A 3 2.68 14.24 -27.01
N MET A 4 3.81 13.52 -27.01
CA MET A 4 3.93 12.24 -27.70
C MET A 4 3.13 11.20 -26.91
N LYS A 5 1.98 10.80 -27.47
CA LYS A 5 1.14 9.75 -26.93
C LYS A 5 1.68 8.42 -27.44
N THR A 6 2.09 7.52 -26.55
CA THR A 6 2.42 6.15 -26.90
C THR A 6 1.13 5.31 -26.91
N PHE A 7 1.16 4.19 -27.64
CA PHE A 7 0.00 3.32 -27.81
C PHE A 7 -0.44 2.76 -26.44
N GLY A 8 -1.72 2.89 -26.09
CA GLY A 8 -2.25 2.47 -24.78
C GLY A 8 -2.55 3.60 -23.78
N ALA A 9 -2.61 4.86 -24.23
CA ALA A 9 -3.04 6.02 -23.42
C ALA A 9 -2.17 6.37 -22.18
N LEU A 10 -1.01 5.72 -22.01
CA LEU A 10 0.00 6.13 -21.04
C LEU A 10 0.66 7.42 -21.51
N THR A 11 0.30 8.55 -20.91
CA THR A 11 1.04 9.79 -21.10
C THR A 11 2.47 9.59 -20.57
N HIS A 12 3.44 9.57 -21.47
CA HIS A 12 4.87 9.42 -21.17
C HIS A 12 5.30 10.45 -20.10
N ARG A 13 5.49 10.00 -18.85
CA ARG A 13 6.10 10.83 -17.81
C ARG A 13 7.57 11.07 -18.19
N ARG A 14 8.07 12.30 -17.97
CA ARG A 14 9.44 12.69 -18.32
C ARG A 14 10.44 11.66 -17.73
N GLY A 15 11.22 10.99 -18.59
CA GLY A 15 12.25 10.02 -18.17
C GLY A 15 11.92 8.53 -18.30
N VAL A 16 10.74 8.13 -18.80
CA VAL A 16 10.41 6.70 -19.01
C VAL A 16 10.17 6.43 -20.51
N SER A 17 11.23 6.04 -21.22
CA SER A 17 11.11 5.61 -22.61
C SER A 17 10.36 4.29 -22.75
N ASP A 18 9.79 4.03 -23.92
CA ASP A 18 9.13 2.74 -24.23
C ASP A 18 10.07 1.55 -24.07
N SER A 19 11.37 1.72 -24.35
CA SER A 19 12.39 0.69 -24.11
C SER A 19 12.60 0.40 -22.62
N VAL A 20 12.56 1.42 -21.76
CA VAL A 20 12.64 1.25 -20.31
C VAL A 20 11.38 0.55 -19.79
N LEU A 21 10.21 0.90 -20.33
CA LEU A 21 8.94 0.26 -19.99
C LEU A 21 8.94 -1.22 -20.41
N ALA A 22 9.29 -1.52 -21.67
CA ALA A 22 9.37 -2.88 -22.18
C ALA A 22 10.35 -3.73 -21.37
N ARG A 23 11.55 -3.20 -21.07
CA ARG A 23 12.55 -3.90 -20.25
C ARG A 23 12.04 -4.18 -18.85
N ARG A 24 11.31 -3.25 -18.23
CA ARG A 24 10.69 -3.47 -16.91
C ARG A 24 9.63 -4.56 -17.01
N THR A 25 8.67 -4.45 -17.93
CA THR A 25 7.58 -5.42 -18.06
C THR A 25 8.08 -6.82 -18.35
N GLN A 26 9.06 -6.97 -19.26
CA GLN A 26 9.66 -8.26 -19.57
C GLN A 26 10.55 -8.79 -18.44
N GLY A 27 11.23 -7.91 -17.70
CA GLY A 27 12.08 -8.29 -16.57
C GLY A 27 11.31 -8.73 -15.32
N MET A 28 10.05 -8.29 -15.16
CA MET A 28 9.23 -8.65 -14.00
C MET A 28 9.00 -10.16 -13.86
N THR A 29 8.85 -10.88 -14.96
CA THR A 29 8.67 -12.34 -14.93
C THR A 29 9.90 -13.05 -14.37
N ALA A 30 11.10 -12.65 -14.81
CA ALA A 30 12.35 -13.21 -14.28
C ALA A 30 12.52 -12.86 -12.80
N LEU A 31 12.17 -11.64 -12.39
CA LEU A 31 12.21 -11.21 -11.00
C LEU A 31 11.26 -12.06 -10.13
N GLN A 32 10.06 -12.35 -10.59
CA GLN A 32 9.10 -13.20 -9.87
C GLN A 32 9.70 -14.58 -9.59
N HIS A 33 10.27 -15.23 -10.60
CA HIS A 33 10.90 -16.55 -10.43
C HIS A 33 12.08 -16.53 -9.45
N ILE A 34 12.84 -15.44 -9.40
CA ILE A 34 13.94 -15.26 -8.44
C ILE A 34 13.36 -15.13 -7.02
N CYS A 35 12.33 -14.30 -6.83
CA CYS A 35 11.67 -14.15 -5.53
C CYS A 35 11.09 -15.49 -5.05
N ASP A 36 10.34 -16.20 -5.91
CA ASP A 36 9.77 -17.52 -5.58
C ASP A 36 10.86 -18.53 -5.18
N GLY A 37 12.02 -18.49 -5.86
CA GLY A 37 13.15 -19.35 -5.55
C GLY A 37 13.77 -19.05 -4.19
N ILE A 38 13.92 -17.77 -3.85
CA ILE A 38 14.40 -17.31 -2.55
C ILE A 38 13.39 -17.70 -1.46
N GLU A 39 12.10 -17.45 -1.65
CA GLU A 39 11.03 -17.83 -0.72
C GLU A 39 11.05 -19.32 -0.40
N LYS A 40 11.13 -20.18 -1.42
CA LYS A 40 11.25 -21.63 -1.25
C LYS A 40 12.51 -22.03 -0.51
N PHE A 41 13.63 -21.37 -0.78
CA PHE A 41 14.90 -21.66 -0.10
C PHE A 41 14.85 -21.33 1.39
N TRP A 42 14.22 -20.21 1.75
CA TRP A 42 14.09 -19.76 3.14
C TRP A 42 12.86 -20.36 3.85
N GLY A 43 11.97 -21.05 3.13
CA GLY A 43 10.74 -21.62 3.68
C GLY A 43 9.75 -20.58 4.16
N VAL A 44 9.77 -19.39 3.56
CA VAL A 44 8.88 -18.26 3.89
C VAL A 44 7.99 -17.95 2.69
N ASP A 45 6.81 -17.41 2.95
CA ASP A 45 5.90 -16.92 1.92
C ASP A 45 5.83 -15.39 2.03
N LEU A 46 6.28 -14.68 0.99
CA LEU A 46 6.27 -13.22 0.93
C LEU A 46 5.06 -12.68 0.16
N ILE A 47 3.88 -13.35 0.25
CA ILE A 47 2.58 -12.79 -0.17
C ILE A 47 2.33 -11.37 0.38
N SER A 48 3.01 -10.99 1.46
CA SER A 48 2.95 -9.66 2.05
C SER A 48 3.89 -8.68 1.34
N SER A 49 3.37 -7.94 0.37
CA SER A 49 3.81 -6.54 0.19
C SER A 49 3.60 -5.84 1.54
N ASP A 50 4.70 -5.56 2.23
CA ASP A 50 4.85 -5.07 3.61
C ASP A 50 4.00 -3.81 3.95
N GLN A 51 3.35 -3.23 2.95
CA GLN A 51 2.41 -2.12 3.09
C GLN A 51 1.03 -2.56 3.64
N HIS A 52 0.67 -3.85 3.60
CA HIS A 52 -0.64 -4.34 4.06
C HIS A 52 -0.65 -4.91 5.49
N LEU A 53 0.49 -5.04 6.18
CA LEU A 53 0.50 -5.49 7.58
C LEU A 53 -0.09 -4.46 8.56
N LYS A 54 -0.20 -3.18 8.14
CA LYS A 54 -0.80 -2.10 8.93
C LYS A 54 -2.33 -2.07 8.89
N ILE A 55 -2.96 -2.75 7.93
CA ILE A 55 -4.43 -2.82 7.79
C ILE A 55 -4.85 -4.30 7.86
N SER A 56 -4.48 -4.98 8.93
CA SER A 56 -5.10 -6.27 9.23
C SER A 56 -6.48 -6.04 9.84
N ASP A 57 -7.42 -6.95 9.59
CA ASP A 57 -8.76 -6.88 10.18
C ASP A 57 -8.71 -6.78 11.71
N SER A 58 -7.73 -7.44 12.34
CA SER A 58 -7.48 -7.34 13.77
C SER A 58 -7.11 -5.92 14.23
N ARG A 59 -6.27 -5.21 13.47
CA ARG A 59 -5.88 -3.82 13.78
C ARG A 59 -7.04 -2.86 13.54
N VAL A 60 -7.80 -3.04 12.46
CA VAL A 60 -9.00 -2.26 12.18
C VAL A 60 -10.04 -2.43 13.28
N GLN A 61 -10.26 -3.65 13.74
CA GLN A 61 -11.18 -3.93 14.85
C GLN A 61 -10.70 -3.28 16.16
N GLN A 62 -9.41 -3.38 16.46
CA GLN A 62 -8.81 -2.76 17.64
C GLN A 62 -8.99 -1.23 17.61
N ASP A 63 -8.66 -0.57 16.49
CA ASP A 63 -8.77 0.88 16.33
C ASP A 63 -10.23 1.35 16.51
N ASN A 64 -11.19 0.59 16.00
CA ASN A 64 -12.62 0.88 16.17
C ASN A 64 -13.07 0.76 17.64
N ASP A 65 -12.56 -0.23 18.36
CA ASP A 65 -12.86 -0.42 19.79
C ASP A 65 -12.22 0.67 20.66
N GLU A 66 -11.02 1.12 20.32
CA GLU A 66 -10.35 2.24 20.97
C GLU A 66 -11.06 3.57 20.73
N CYS A 67 -11.50 3.85 19.49
CA CYS A 67 -12.33 5.01 19.17
C CYS A 67 -13.61 5.04 20.01
N ARG A 68 -14.29 3.89 20.17
CA ARG A 68 -15.50 3.78 21.00
C ARG A 68 -15.23 4.09 22.46
N LYS A 69 -14.13 3.56 23.01
CA LYS A 69 -13.70 3.84 24.39
C LYS A 69 -13.40 5.33 24.59
N MET A 70 -12.74 5.97 23.62
CA MET A 70 -12.44 7.40 23.68
C MET A 70 -13.73 8.25 23.68
N VAL A 71 -14.71 7.90 22.84
CA VAL A 71 -16.02 8.59 22.81
C VAL A 71 -16.75 8.43 24.14
N GLU A 72 -16.77 7.23 24.72
CA GLU A 72 -17.37 7.01 26.05
C GLU A 72 -16.64 7.80 27.14
N TRP A 73 -15.31 7.88 27.07
CA TRP A 73 -14.52 8.68 28.01
C TRP A 73 -14.88 10.17 27.92
N PHE A 74 -15.01 10.73 26.71
CA PHE A 74 -15.41 12.14 26.53
C PHE A 74 -16.82 12.46 27.02
N LYS A 75 -17.75 11.49 27.01
CA LYS A 75 -19.09 11.69 27.60
C LYS A 75 -19.02 11.91 29.11
N HIS A 76 -18.11 11.23 29.79
CA HIS A 76 -17.93 11.33 31.24
C HIS A 76 -17.02 12.50 31.62
N TYR A 77 -15.96 12.73 30.84
CA TYR A 77 -14.95 13.75 31.07
C TYR A 77 -14.97 14.74 29.91
N ASN A 78 -16.01 15.56 29.86
CA ASN A 78 -16.10 16.60 28.83
C ASN A 78 -14.95 17.62 29.03
N PRO A 79 -13.98 17.70 28.10
CA PRO A 79 -12.84 18.61 28.23
C PRO A 79 -13.25 20.08 28.05
N PHE A 80 -14.46 20.33 27.52
CA PHE A 80 -15.06 21.65 27.34
C PHE A 80 -16.37 21.73 28.12
N PRO A 81 -16.32 21.82 29.45
CA PRO A 81 -17.53 22.02 30.24
C PRO A 81 -18.21 23.32 29.77
N LYS A 82 -19.53 23.27 29.56
CA LYS A 82 -20.29 24.50 29.35
C LYS A 82 -20.08 25.36 30.58
N ASN A 83 -19.57 26.57 30.37
CA ASN A 83 -19.43 27.61 31.35
C ASN A 83 -20.77 27.71 32.11
N SER A 84 -20.72 27.58 33.44
CA SER A 84 -21.88 27.78 34.32
C SER A 84 -22.40 29.20 34.25
#